data_AF-A0A7Y1UI94-F1
#
_entry.id   AF-A0A7Y1UI94-F1
#
_cell.length_a   1.000
_cell.length_b   1.000
_cell.length_c   1.000
_cell.angle_alpha   90.00
_cell.angle_beta   90.00
_cell.angle_gamma   90.00
#
_symmetry.space_group_name_H-M   'P 1'
#
loop_
_entity.id
_entity.type
_entity.pdbx_description
1 polymer ?
#
loop_
_entity_poly.entity_id
_entity_poly.type
_entity_poly.pdbx_seq_one_letter_code
_entity_poly.pdbx_strand_id
1 'polypeptide(L)'
;ILLALVVTEGVMGSQVRELTDELAKSHAGAERAEWTAELEGSSTYLAHRSFSWLIVVGTVALLGMIRRGRGRLGWLETAIGLLVFSLMVMGLILAQVGVLQVVQVLHVGAAALLVAALFLWLLATREASG
;
A
#
# COMPACT_ATOMS: atom_id res chain seq x y z
N ILE A 1 10.97 -5.71 9.71
CA ILE A 1 10.02 -6.56 8.96
C ILE A 1 8.99 -5.71 8.23
N LEU A 2 8.16 -4.90 8.91
CA LEU A 2 7.12 -4.08 8.26
C LEU A 2 7.66 -3.14 7.17
N LEU A 3 8.76 -2.42 7.41
CA LEU A 3 9.39 -1.56 6.39
C LEU A 3 9.78 -2.34 5.13
N ALA A 4 10.38 -3.52 5.28
CA ALA A 4 10.77 -4.35 4.14
C ALA A 4 9.54 -4.82 3.35
N LEU A 5 8.47 -5.22 4.05
CA LEU A 5 7.20 -5.59 3.40
C LEU A 5 6.62 -4.43 2.58
N VAL A 6 6.59 -3.21 3.14
CA VAL A 6 6.08 -2.02 2.43
C VAL A 6 6.93 -1.69 1.18
N VAL A 7 8.25 -1.85 1.26
CA VAL A 7 9.13 -1.63 0.10
C VAL A 7 8.89 -2.69 -0.98
N THR A 8 8.82 -3.97 -0.60
CA THR A 8 8.51 -5.07 -1.54
C THR A 8 7.15 -4.86 -2.19
N GLU A 9 6.15 -4.45 -1.41
CA GLU A 9 4.81 -4.14 -1.91
C GLU A 9 4.83 -2.97 -2.91
N GLY A 10 5.63 -1.94 -2.65
CA GLY A 10 5.82 -0.83 -3.59
C GLY A 10 6.36 -1.29 -4.95
N VAL A 11 7.31 -2.23 -4.95
CA VAL A 11 7.85 -2.83 -6.19
C VAL A 11 6.80 -3.69 -6.90
N MET A 12 6.00 -4.47 -6.15
CA MET A 12 4.91 -5.24 -6.76
C MET A 12 3.81 -4.32 -7.31
N GLY A 13 3.50 -3.23 -6.61
CA GLY A 13 2.53 -2.23 -7.04
C GLY A 13 2.93 -1.55 -8.36
N SER A 14 4.24 -1.32 -8.59
CA SER A 14 4.69 -0.80 -9.90
C SER A 14 4.49 -1.80 -11.03
N GLN A 15 4.69 -3.10 -10.77
CA GLN A 15 4.43 -4.15 -11.76
C GLN A 15 2.94 -4.28 -12.08
N VAL A 16 2.07 -4.22 -11.06
CA VAL A 16 0.61 -4.20 -11.28
C VAL A 16 0.20 -2.99 -12.13
N ARG A 17 0.80 -1.83 -11.89
CA ARG A 17 0.55 -0.64 -12.71
C ARG A 17 0.98 -0.83 -14.15
N GLU A 18 2.18 -1.34 -14.38
CA GLU A 18 2.69 -1.59 -15.74
C GLU A 18 1.80 -2.59 -16.50
N LEU A 19 1.41 -3.70 -15.86
CA LEU A 19 0.43 -4.64 -16.42
C LEU A 19 -0.92 -3.98 -16.72
N THR A 20 -1.39 -3.11 -15.84
CA THR A 20 -2.66 -2.39 -16.03
C THR A 20 -2.57 -1.40 -17.20
N ASP A 21 -1.44 -0.70 -17.35
CA ASP A 21 -1.19 0.24 -18.43
C ASP A 21 -1.03 -0.49 -19.78
N GLU A 22 -0.42 -1.67 -19.79
CA GLU A 22 -0.33 -2.55 -20.96
C GLU A 22 -1.71 -3.07 -21.39
N LEU A 23 -2.50 -3.59 -20.45
CA LEU A 23 -3.86 -4.08 -20.73
C LEU A 23 -4.78 -2.96 -21.24
N ALA A 24 -4.69 -1.76 -20.65
CA ALA A 24 -5.45 -0.60 -21.11
C ALA A 24 -5.07 -0.16 -22.54
N LYS A 25 -3.81 -0.36 -22.96
CA LYS A 25 -3.35 -0.07 -24.32
C LYS A 25 -3.72 -1.18 -25.31
N SER A 26 -3.57 -2.45 -24.94
CA SER A 26 -3.87 -3.58 -25.82
C SER A 26 -5.36 -3.72 -26.10
N HIS A 27 -6.20 -3.35 -25.13
CA HIS A 27 -7.66 -3.32 -25.23
C HIS A 27 -8.18 -1.91 -25.49
N ALA A 28 -7.46 -1.09 -26.27
CA ALA A 28 -7.85 0.28 -26.55
C ALA A 28 -9.27 0.35 -27.16
N GLY A 29 -10.22 0.93 -26.43
CA GLY A 29 -11.63 1.07 -26.82
C GLY A 29 -12.59 0.02 -26.21
N ALA A 30 -12.06 -1.00 -25.54
CA ALA A 30 -12.84 -1.97 -24.76
C ALA A 30 -13.27 -1.39 -23.40
N GLU A 31 -14.42 -1.85 -22.89
CA GLU A 31 -14.84 -1.47 -21.55
C GLU A 31 -13.93 -2.15 -20.51
N ARG A 32 -13.59 -1.48 -19.40
CA ARG A 32 -12.70 -2.03 -18.37
C ARG A 32 -13.17 -3.40 -17.86
N ALA A 33 -14.47 -3.63 -17.80
CA ALA A 33 -15.05 -4.90 -17.40
C ALA A 33 -14.56 -6.08 -18.25
N GLU A 34 -14.23 -5.87 -19.53
CA GLU A 34 -13.80 -6.93 -20.44
C GLU A 34 -12.41 -7.47 -20.11
N TRP A 35 -11.47 -6.61 -19.70
CA TRP A 35 -10.08 -7.01 -19.41
C TRP A 35 -9.75 -7.05 -17.91
N THR A 36 -10.67 -6.63 -17.03
CA THR A 36 -10.49 -6.73 -15.57
C THR A 36 -10.35 -8.18 -15.14
N ALA A 37 -11.06 -9.12 -15.77
CA ALA A 37 -10.92 -10.54 -15.50
C ALA A 37 -9.50 -11.07 -15.77
N GLU A 38 -8.82 -10.55 -16.80
CA GLU A 38 -7.43 -10.89 -17.11
C GLU A 38 -6.46 -10.32 -16.07
N LEU A 39 -6.70 -9.07 -15.64
CA LEU A 39 -5.92 -8.44 -14.58
C LEU A 39 -6.08 -9.18 -13.25
N GLU A 40 -7.32 -9.56 -12.88
CA GLU A 40 -7.62 -10.30 -11.67
C GLU A 40 -7.04 -11.73 -11.68
N GLY A 41 -6.89 -12.32 -12.87
CA GLY A 41 -6.23 -13.61 -13.07
C GLY A 41 -4.70 -13.54 -13.00
N SER A 42 -4.11 -12.34 -13.04
CA SER A 42 -2.66 -12.18 -12.95
C SER A 42 -2.15 -12.49 -11.54
N SER A 43 -1.17 -13.41 -11.47
CA SER A 43 -0.50 -13.78 -10.23
C SER A 43 0.08 -12.56 -9.49
N THR A 44 0.53 -11.53 -10.20
CA THR A 44 1.09 -10.31 -9.61
C THR A 44 0.02 -9.49 -8.89
N TYR A 45 -1.19 -9.38 -9.47
CA TYR A 45 -2.31 -8.68 -8.83
C TYR A 45 -2.81 -9.41 -7.60
N LEU A 46 -2.97 -10.74 -7.68
CA LEU A 46 -3.37 -11.57 -6.54
C LEU A 46 -2.33 -11.52 -5.41
N ALA A 47 -1.05 -11.57 -5.76
CA ALA A 47 0.05 -11.41 -4.82
C ALA A 47 -0.04 -10.04 -4.14
N HIS A 48 -0.03 -8.94 -4.90
CA HIS A 48 -0.15 -7.59 -4.36
C HIS A 48 -1.34 -7.44 -3.41
N ARG A 49 -2.53 -7.87 -3.83
CA ARG A 49 -3.73 -7.83 -2.99
C ARG A 49 -3.55 -8.58 -1.67
N SER A 50 -2.93 -9.76 -1.70
CA SER A 50 -2.70 -10.57 -0.49
C SER A 50 -1.65 -9.97 0.45
N PHE A 51 -0.56 -9.42 -0.08
CA PHE A 51 0.51 -8.79 0.71
C PHE A 51 0.07 -7.44 1.30
N SER A 52 -0.79 -6.69 0.62
CA SER A 52 -1.45 -5.50 1.15
C SER A 52 -2.19 -5.77 2.47
N TRP A 53 -2.87 -6.92 2.59
CA TRP A 53 -3.52 -7.32 3.86
C TRP A 53 -2.50 -7.60 4.97
N LEU A 54 -1.34 -8.15 4.64
CA LEU A 54 -0.26 -8.36 5.62
C LEU A 54 0.29 -7.03 6.15
N ILE A 55 0.37 -6.00 5.30
CA ILE A 55 0.78 -4.65 5.74
C ILE A 55 -0.26 -4.06 6.70
N VAL A 56 -1.55 -4.20 6.40
CA VAL A 56 -2.62 -3.75 7.29
C VAL A 56 -2.54 -4.46 8.64
N VAL A 57 -2.50 -5.79 8.64
CA VAL A 57 -2.42 -6.59 9.87
C VAL A 57 -1.14 -6.26 10.66
N GLY A 58 -0.01 -6.16 9.97
CA GLY A 58 1.28 -5.79 10.56
C GLY A 58 1.26 -4.40 11.18
N THR A 59 0.60 -3.44 10.55
CA THR A 59 0.45 -2.07 11.05
C THR A 59 -0.47 -2.04 12.28
N VAL A 60 -1.61 -2.72 12.23
CA VAL A 60 -2.53 -2.82 13.38
C VAL A 60 -1.85 -3.50 14.57
N ALA A 61 -1.09 -4.58 14.33
CA ALA A 61 -0.32 -5.26 15.36
C ALA A 61 0.74 -4.33 15.98
N LEU A 62 1.50 -3.60 15.15
CA LEU A 62 2.50 -2.63 15.60
C LEU A 62 1.87 -1.56 16.51
N LEU A 63 0.79 -0.93 16.04
CA LEU A 63 0.09 0.11 16.81
C LEU A 63 -0.50 -0.46 18.10
N GLY A 64 -1.04 -1.68 18.07
CA GLY A 64 -1.53 -2.38 19.26
C GLY A 64 -0.44 -2.64 20.31
N MET A 65 0.75 -3.07 19.87
CA MET A 65 1.90 -3.27 20.75
C MET A 65 2.35 -1.96 21.40
N ILE A 66 2.48 -0.89 20.61
CA ILE A 66 2.88 0.44 21.12
C ILE A 66 1.83 0.98 22.10
N ARG A 67 0.54 0.85 21.76
CA ARG A 67 -0.58 1.28 22.60
C ARG A 67 -0.57 0.57 23.95
N ARG A 68 -0.25 -0.73 23.99
CA ARG A 68 -0.14 -1.52 25.23
C ARG A 68 1.10 -1.15 26.05
N GLY A 69 2.24 -0.91 25.40
CA GLY A 69 3.49 -0.59 26.08
C GLY A 69 3.57 0.85 26.62
N ARG A 70 3.17 1.84 25.81
CA ARG A 70 3.30 3.29 26.14
C ARG A 70 1.99 3.94 26.58
N GLY A 71 0.85 3.24 26.47
CA GLY A 71 -0.46 3.79 26.84
C GLY A 71 -1.00 4.91 25.94
N ARG A 72 -0.25 5.37 24.93
CA ARG A 72 -0.69 6.33 23.91
C ARG A 72 0.13 6.17 22.62
N LEU A 73 -0.49 6.43 21.47
CA LEU A 73 0.19 6.51 20.19
C LEU A 73 0.78 7.92 20.01
N GLY A 74 2.00 8.02 19.50
CA GLY A 74 2.55 9.29 19.09
C GLY A 74 1.96 9.77 17.77
N TRP A 75 2.37 10.97 17.35
CA TRP A 75 1.90 11.56 16.10
C TRP A 75 2.35 10.73 14.88
N LEU A 76 3.56 10.15 14.93
CA LEU A 76 4.14 9.37 13.84
C LEU A 76 3.43 8.02 13.69
N GLU A 77 3.13 7.33 14.80
CA GLU A 77 2.34 6.11 14.79
C GLU A 77 0.94 6.33 14.22
N THR A 78 0.31 7.44 14.62
CA THR A 78 -1.01 7.83 14.10
C THR A 78 -0.95 8.12 12.60
N ALA A 79 0.08 8.82 12.15
CA ALA A 79 0.30 9.10 10.73
C ALA A 79 0.52 7.81 9.91
N ILE A 80 1.31 6.86 10.41
CA ILE A 80 1.51 5.55 9.77
C ILE A 80 0.18 4.81 9.61
N GLY A 81 -0.63 4.76 10.66
CA GLY A 81 -1.96 4.14 10.61
C GLY A 81 -2.89 4.79 9.58
N LEU A 82 -2.93 6.12 9.56
CA LEU A 82 -3.73 6.89 8.60
C LEU A 82 -3.25 6.69 7.16
N LEU A 83 -1.94 6.65 6.93
CA LEU A 83 -1.36 6.42 5.60
C LEU A 83 -1.71 5.03 5.07
N VAL A 84 -1.55 3.99 5.90
CA VAL A 84 -1.93 2.62 5.53
C VAL A 84 -3.42 2.50 5.24
N PHE A 85 -4.26 3.14 6.06
CA PHE A 85 -5.70 3.17 5.81
C PHE A 85 -6.03 3.88 4.49
N SER A 86 -5.43 5.04 4.23
CA SER A 86 -5.63 5.81 3.00
C SER A 86 -5.19 5.02 1.76
N LEU A 87 -4.04 4.33 1.84
CA LEU A 87 -3.56 3.45 0.79
C LEU A 87 -4.55 2.32 0.49
N MET A 88 -5.11 1.69 1.52
CA MET A 88 -6.11 0.63 1.33
C MET A 88 -7.37 1.17 0.62
N VAL A 89 -7.89 2.32 1.05
CA VAL A 89 -9.06 2.94 0.41
C VAL A 89 -8.77 3.26 -1.06
N MET A 90 -7.63 3.89 -1.36
CA MET A 90 -7.24 4.20 -2.74
C MET A 90 -7.02 2.94 -3.58
N GLY A 91 -6.42 1.88 -3.01
CA GLY A 91 -6.23 0.59 -3.70
C GLY A 91 -7.57 -0.06 -4.08
N LEU A 92 -8.56 -0.03 -3.17
CA LEU A 92 -9.91 -0.52 -3.47
C LEU A 92 -10.62 0.33 -4.53
N ILE A 93 -10.44 1.66 -4.52
CA ILE A 93 -10.98 2.54 -5.56
C ILE A 93 -10.37 2.21 -6.92
N LEU A 94 -9.06 2.01 -7.00
CA LEU A 94 -8.38 1.62 -8.24
C LEU A 94 -8.82 0.24 -8.74
N ALA A 95 -9.18 -0.67 -7.83
CA ALA A 95 -9.74 -1.96 -8.19
C ALA A 95 -11.16 -1.84 -8.78
N GLN A 96 -12.04 -1.03 -8.19
CA GLN A 96 -13.48 -1.02 -8.52
C GLN A 96 -13.96 0.09 -9.45
N VAL A 97 -13.46 1.32 -9.32
CA VAL A 97 -14.01 2.51 -10.01
C VAL A 97 -13.31 2.78 -11.34
N GLY A 98 -12.06 2.35 -11.48
CA GLY A 98 -11.26 2.52 -12.69
C GLY A 98 -9.86 3.04 -12.41
N VAL A 99 -9.01 3.01 -13.43
CA VAL A 99 -7.63 3.50 -13.37
C VAL A 99 -7.65 5.02 -13.48
N LEU A 100 -8.02 5.66 -12.38
CA LEU A 100 -7.95 7.10 -12.23
C LEU A 100 -6.48 7.48 -12.03
N GLN A 101 -5.89 8.12 -13.04
CA GLN A 101 -4.49 8.53 -13.02
C GLN A 101 -4.15 9.39 -11.78
N VAL A 102 -5.09 10.24 -11.35
CA VAL A 102 -4.95 11.04 -10.12
C VAL A 102 -4.82 10.17 -8.89
N VAL A 103 -5.65 9.13 -8.76
CA VAL A 103 -5.61 8.22 -7.60
C VAL A 103 -4.33 7.39 -7.61
N GLN A 104 -3.83 6.97 -8.78
CA GLN A 104 -2.54 6.30 -8.87
C GLN A 104 -1.38 7.17 -8.36
N VAL A 105 -1.32 8.44 -8.80
CA VAL A 105 -0.26 9.36 -8.36
C VAL A 105 -0.34 9.60 -6.85
N LEU A 106 -1.55 9.82 -6.32
CA LEU A 106 -1.76 9.98 -4.89
C LEU A 106 -1.38 8.72 -4.10
N HIS A 107 -1.70 7.54 -4.61
CA HIS A 107 -1.39 6.27 -3.98
C HIS A 107 0.13 6.04 -3.90
N VAL A 108 0.87 6.27 -5.00
CA VAL A 108 2.34 6.15 -5.00
C VAL A 108 2.98 7.19 -4.08
N GLY A 109 2.47 8.43 -4.08
CA GLY A 109 2.94 9.47 -3.16
C GLY A 109 2.72 9.11 -1.69
N ALA A 110 1.55 8.58 -1.34
CA ALA A 110 1.24 8.11 0.00
C ALA A 110 2.09 6.91 0.41
N ALA A 111 2.42 6.01 -0.53
CA ALA A 111 3.31 4.87 -0.27
C ALA A 111 4.74 5.34 0.05
N ALA A 112 5.25 6.33 -0.70
CA ALA A 112 6.56 6.95 -0.41
C ALA A 112 6.57 7.63 0.98
N LEU A 113 5.50 8.35 1.33
CA LEU A 113 5.36 8.94 2.67
C LEU A 113 5.31 7.87 3.77
N LEU A 114 4.64 6.75 3.53
CA LEU A 114 4.59 5.64 4.48
C LEU A 114 5.97 5.03 4.70
N VAL A 115 6.75 4.82 3.64
CA VAL A 115 8.13 4.33 3.74
C VAL A 115 8.98 5.30 4.56
N ALA A 116 8.90 6.60 4.28
CA ALA A 116 9.62 7.62 5.04
C ALA A 116 9.20 7.65 6.52
N ALA A 117 7.90 7.59 6.81
CA ALA A 117 7.38 7.56 8.18
C ALA A 117 7.83 6.32 8.96
N LEU A 118 7.78 5.14 8.34
CA LEU A 118 8.27 3.89 8.93
C LEU A 118 9.78 3.91 9.17
N PHE A 119 10.54 4.51 8.26
CA PHE A 119 11.98 4.66 8.40
C PHE A 119 12.34 5.62 9.54
N LEU A 120 11.68 6.78 9.62
CA LEU A 120 11.82 7.71 10.74
C LEU A 120 11.45 7.05 12.08
N TRP A 121 10.36 6.27 12.10
CA TRP A 121 9.94 5.54 13.31
C TRP A 121 10.99 4.49 13.73
N LEU A 122 11.59 3.80 12.77
CA LEU A 122 12.65 2.84 13.03
C LEU A 122 13.91 3.50 13.61
N LEU A 123 14.29 4.68 13.11
CA LEU A 123 15.42 5.45 13.66
C LEU A 123 15.12 5.95 15.08
N ALA A 124 13.94 6.55 15.28
CA ALA A 124 13.52 7.07 16.59
C ALA A 124 13.46 5.98 17.67
N THR A 125 13.05 4.75 17.30
CA THR A 125 13.03 3.63 18.24
C THR A 125 14.40 3.06 18.54
N ARG A 126 15.35 3.12 17.59
CA ARG A 126 16.75 2.70 17.82
C ARG A 126 17.49 3.65 18.73
N GLU A 127 17.38 4.96 18.47
CA GLU A 127 17.95 6.03 19.30
C GLU A 127 17.47 5.92 20.76
N ALA A 128 16.20 5.61 20.98
CA ALA A 128 15.63 5.47 22.32
C ALA A 128 16.08 4.21 23.09
N SER A 129 16.85 3.31 22.46
CA SER A 129 17.31 2.04 23.03
C SER A 129 18.84 1.93 23.17
N GLY A 130 19.59 2.97 22.80
CA GLY A 130 21.02 3.13 23.08
C GLY A 130 21.25 4.08 24.26
#